data_AF-A0A7S1HH50-F1
#
_entry.id   AF-A0A7S1HH50-F1
#
_cell.length_a   1.000
_cell.length_b   1.000
_cell.length_c   1.000
_cell.angle_alpha   90.00
_cell.angle_beta   90.00
_cell.angle_gamma   90.00
#
_symmetry.space_group_name_H-M   'P 1'
#
loop_
_entity.id
_entity.type
_entity.pdbx_description
1 polymer ?
#
loop_
_entity_poly.entity_id
_entity_poly.type
_entity_poly.pdbx_seq_one_letter_code
_entity_poly.pdbx_strand_id
1 'polypeptide(L)'
;CPCTSLAGIAGACVAGVVMDKTHAYRELLRFGFVLSALSVAFLASQVREGNGPMVGVSFGVMGMMIVPMIPVVVENALECTYPVSEEVSTGVLFTAGNLVGIPITLFLQDLIDQQGGCQGGFAPPTLFLVLLAALCALSSLFYRGEYKRMAAEGVSK
;
A
#
# COMPACT_ATOMS: atom_id res chain seq x y z
N CYS A 1 13.60 13.15 -4.40
CA CYS A 1 14.12 13.07 -5.77
C CYS A 1 12.96 13.33 -6.73
N PRO A 2 13.02 14.31 -7.65
CA PRO A 2 11.85 14.74 -8.45
C PRO A 2 11.24 13.62 -9.30
N CYS A 3 12.00 12.56 -9.60
CA CYS A 3 11.53 11.38 -10.32
C CYS A 3 10.41 10.60 -9.60
N THR A 4 10.37 10.56 -8.26
CA THR A 4 9.32 9.82 -7.53
C THR A 4 7.96 10.49 -7.66
N SER A 5 7.94 11.82 -7.66
CA SER A 5 6.70 12.60 -7.80
C SER A 5 6.16 12.51 -9.23
N LEU A 6 7.02 12.64 -10.24
CA LEU A 6 6.61 12.54 -11.65
C LEU A 6 6.13 11.13 -12.02
N ALA A 7 6.85 10.10 -11.55
CA ALA A 7 6.40 8.73 -11.68
C ALA A 7 5.05 8.54 -10.97
N GLY A 8 4.95 8.97 -9.70
CA GLY A 8 3.71 8.93 -8.91
C GLY A 8 2.49 9.52 -9.63
N ILE A 9 2.65 10.69 -10.25
CA ILE A 9 1.57 11.34 -11.03
C ILE A 9 1.20 10.50 -12.26
N ALA A 10 2.18 9.99 -13.00
CA ALA A 10 1.92 9.13 -14.16
C ALA A 10 1.21 7.82 -13.75
N GLY A 11 1.62 7.20 -12.65
CA GLY A 11 0.99 6.01 -12.07
C GLY A 11 -0.46 6.27 -11.64
N ALA A 12 -0.72 7.43 -11.05
CA ALA A 12 -2.07 7.86 -10.68
C ALA A 12 -2.99 8.02 -11.89
N CYS A 13 -2.49 8.63 -12.98
CA CYS A 13 -3.27 8.78 -14.22
C CYS A 13 -3.60 7.41 -14.83
N VAL A 14 -2.63 6.50 -14.92
CA VAL A 14 -2.85 5.16 -15.49
C VAL A 14 -3.81 4.34 -14.63
N ALA A 15 -3.62 4.35 -13.32
CA ALA A 15 -4.48 3.61 -12.40
C ALA A 15 -5.90 4.19 -12.36
N GLY A 16 -6.06 5.52 -12.47
CA GLY A 16 -7.38 6.16 -12.61
C GLY A 16 -8.13 5.68 -13.85
N VAL A 17 -7.45 5.62 -15.01
CA VAL A 17 -8.04 5.10 -16.26
C VAL A 17 -8.36 3.60 -16.17
N VAL A 18 -7.53 2.81 -15.50
CA VAL A 18 -7.78 1.38 -15.26
C VAL A 18 -8.97 1.17 -14.33
N MET A 19 -9.14 2.01 -13.31
CA MET A 19 -10.25 1.97 -12.36
C MET A 19 -11.58 2.20 -13.05
N ASP A 20 -11.62 3.22 -13.91
CA ASP A 20 -12.77 3.61 -14.73
C ASP A 20 -13.21 2.48 -15.69
N LYS A 21 -12.30 1.57 -16.01
CA LYS A 21 -12.52 0.47 -16.96
C LYS A 21 -12.84 -0.87 -16.29
N THR A 22 -12.30 -1.12 -15.10
CA THR A 22 -12.35 -2.46 -14.50
C THR A 22 -13.44 -2.63 -13.45
N HIS A 23 -13.90 -1.56 -12.77
CA HIS A 23 -14.85 -1.61 -11.64
C HIS A 23 -14.53 -2.73 -10.61
N ALA A 24 -13.31 -3.25 -10.62
CA ALA A 24 -12.87 -4.44 -9.90
C ALA A 24 -11.90 -4.01 -8.81
N TYR A 25 -12.39 -3.20 -7.88
CA TYR A 25 -11.64 -2.65 -6.75
C TYR A 25 -10.91 -3.73 -5.95
N ARG A 26 -11.51 -4.92 -5.84
CA ARG A 26 -10.93 -6.07 -5.16
C ARG A 26 -9.62 -6.54 -5.76
N GLU A 27 -9.63 -6.74 -7.07
CA GLU A 27 -8.47 -7.27 -7.77
C GLU A 27 -7.37 -6.23 -7.75
N LEU A 28 -7.69 -4.95 -7.94
CA LEU A 28 -6.70 -3.89 -7.87
C LEU A 28 -6.05 -3.79 -6.48
N LEU A 29 -6.85 -3.83 -5.41
CA LEU A 29 -6.35 -3.89 -4.02
C LEU A 29 -5.44 -5.09 -3.82
N ARG A 30 -5.89 -6.29 -4.22
CA ARG A 30 -5.12 -7.52 -4.10
C ARG A 30 -3.78 -7.43 -4.85
N PHE A 31 -3.81 -6.98 -6.10
CA PHE A 31 -2.63 -6.80 -6.93
C PHE A 31 -1.66 -5.80 -6.31
N GLY A 32 -2.12 -4.65 -5.83
CA GLY A 32 -1.19 -3.68 -5.27
C GLY A 32 -0.70 -4.02 -3.85
N PHE A 33 -1.43 -4.81 -3.05
CA PHE A 33 -0.87 -5.38 -1.82
C PHE A 33 0.22 -6.42 -2.09
N VAL A 34 0.03 -7.27 -3.10
CA VAL A 34 1.07 -8.22 -3.54
C VAL A 34 2.27 -7.47 -4.13
N LEU A 35 2.01 -6.47 -4.98
CA LEU A 35 3.05 -5.68 -5.62
C LEU A 35 3.81 -4.82 -4.60
N SER A 36 3.16 -4.29 -3.57
CA SER A 36 3.84 -3.54 -2.50
C SER A 36 4.74 -4.46 -1.67
N ALA A 37 4.29 -5.67 -1.34
CA ALA A 37 5.14 -6.66 -0.68
C ALA A 37 6.36 -7.04 -1.54
N LEU A 38 6.17 -7.25 -2.85
CA LEU A 38 7.27 -7.47 -3.79
C LEU A 38 8.22 -6.28 -3.87
N SER A 39 7.69 -5.04 -3.85
CA SER A 39 8.49 -3.81 -3.89
C SER A 39 9.36 -3.66 -2.65
N VAL A 40 8.81 -3.96 -1.46
CA VAL A 40 9.55 -3.93 -0.19
C VAL A 40 10.63 -5.03 -0.15
N ALA A 41 10.32 -6.23 -0.64
CA ALA A 41 11.30 -7.31 -0.77
C ALA A 41 12.42 -6.95 -1.74
N PHE A 42 12.08 -6.35 -2.88
CA PHE A 42 13.05 -5.87 -3.87
C PHE A 42 13.91 -4.74 -3.28
N LEU A 43 13.31 -3.78 -2.56
CA LEU A 43 14.04 -2.72 -1.87
C LEU A 43 15.03 -3.28 -0.84
N ALA A 44 14.62 -4.28 -0.05
CA ALA A 44 15.48 -4.95 0.91
C ALA A 44 16.69 -5.63 0.23
N SER A 45 16.49 -6.21 -0.97
CA SER A 45 17.58 -6.80 -1.76
C SER A 45 18.49 -5.74 -2.40
N GLN A 46 17.95 -4.60 -2.85
CA GLN A 46 18.72 -3.52 -3.49
C GLN A 46 19.60 -2.76 -2.50
N VAL A 47 19.14 -2.63 -1.24
CA VAL A 47 19.96 -2.10 -0.14
C VAL A 47 21.23 -2.94 0.08
N ARG A 48 21.20 -4.24 -0.25
CA ARG A 48 22.35 -5.15 -0.11
C ARG A 48 23.48 -4.84 -1.11
N GLU A 49 23.14 -4.36 -2.30
CA GLU A 49 24.12 -4.13 -3.37
C GLU A 49 24.71 -2.73 -3.37
N GLY A 50 24.21 -1.80 -2.52
CA GLY A 50 24.71 -0.42 -2.45
C GLY A 50 24.50 0.38 -3.74
N ASN A 51 23.66 -0.12 -4.65
CA ASN A 51 23.51 0.41 -6.00
C ASN A 51 22.47 1.56 -6.00
N GLY A 52 22.95 2.78 -5.69
CA GLY A 52 22.15 4.00 -5.59
C GLY A 52 21.10 4.24 -6.69
N PRO A 53 21.37 3.99 -7.99
CA PRO A 53 20.37 4.22 -9.04
C PRO A 53 19.20 3.21 -9.02
N MET A 54 19.44 1.95 -8.67
CA MET A 54 18.36 0.93 -8.62
C MET A 54 17.42 1.14 -7.43
N VAL A 55 17.94 1.65 -6.31
CA VAL A 55 17.10 2.08 -5.18
C VAL A 55 16.17 3.21 -5.61
N GLY A 56 16.67 4.20 -6.36
CA GLY A 56 15.87 5.30 -6.89
C GLY A 56 14.72 4.86 -7.81
N VAL A 57 14.97 3.87 -8.68
CA VAL A 57 13.93 3.28 -9.54
C VAL A 57 12.88 2.54 -8.71
N SER A 58 13.31 1.78 -7.70
CA SER A 58 12.41 1.04 -6.79
C SER A 58 11.48 1.98 -6.02
N PHE A 59 11.99 3.09 -5.51
CA PHE A 59 11.18 4.14 -4.87
C PHE A 59 10.23 4.83 -5.87
N GLY A 60 10.64 5.00 -7.13
CA GLY A 60 9.77 5.51 -8.19
C GLY A 60 8.59 4.58 -8.50
N VAL A 61 8.85 3.28 -8.59
CA VAL A 61 7.81 2.25 -8.80
C VAL A 61 6.88 2.14 -7.59
N MET A 62 7.43 2.20 -6.38
CA MET A 62 6.64 2.19 -5.14
C MET A 62 5.74 3.44 -5.05
N GLY A 63 6.28 4.62 -5.40
CA GLY A 63 5.53 5.87 -5.46
C GLY A 63 4.41 5.85 -6.50
N MET A 64 4.63 5.24 -7.67
CA MET A 64 3.60 5.02 -8.68
C MET A 64 2.40 4.23 -8.18
N MET A 65 2.63 3.30 -7.24
CA MET A 65 1.57 2.41 -6.76
C MET A 65 0.84 2.96 -5.54
N ILE A 66 1.51 3.71 -4.66
CA ILE A 66 0.89 4.26 -3.45
C ILE A 66 -0.13 5.36 -3.78
N VAL A 67 0.19 6.24 -4.74
CA VAL A 67 -0.67 7.38 -5.08
C VAL A 67 -2.08 6.96 -5.50
N PRO A 68 -2.27 6.01 -6.44
CA PRO A 68 -3.61 5.56 -6.79
C PRO A 68 -4.24 4.63 -5.76
N MET A 69 -3.46 4.02 -4.86
CA MET A 69 -4.03 3.13 -3.84
C MET A 69 -4.91 3.86 -2.82
N ILE A 70 -4.58 5.11 -2.50
CA ILE A 70 -5.36 5.90 -1.53
C ILE A 70 -6.83 6.06 -1.99
N PRO A 71 -7.13 6.58 -3.19
CA PRO A 71 -8.52 6.69 -3.64
C PRO A 71 -9.19 5.31 -3.79
N VAL A 72 -8.48 4.26 -4.22
CA VAL A 72 -9.03 2.89 -4.32
C VAL A 72 -9.50 2.37 -2.97
N VAL A 73 -8.68 2.51 -1.92
CA VAL A 73 -9.04 2.02 -0.58
C VAL A 73 -10.22 2.82 -0.02
N VAL A 74 -10.25 4.14 -0.28
CA VAL A 74 -11.36 5.01 0.09
C VAL A 74 -12.65 4.55 -0.59
N GLU A 75 -12.65 4.37 -1.92
CA GLU A 75 -13.82 3.91 -2.67
C GLU A 75 -14.31 2.55 -2.18
N ASN A 76 -13.40 1.59 -1.98
CA ASN A 76 -13.75 0.28 -1.43
C ASN A 76 -14.32 0.36 -0.01
N ALA A 77 -13.82 1.26 0.84
CA ALA A 77 -14.35 1.47 2.19
C ALA A 77 -15.79 2.02 2.13
N LEU A 78 -16.04 3.00 1.26
CA LEU A 78 -17.37 3.60 1.03
C LEU A 78 -18.37 2.58 0.51
N GLU A 79 -17.94 1.64 -0.34
CA GLU A 79 -18.78 0.54 -0.82
C GLU A 79 -19.19 -0.43 0.29
N CYS A 80 -18.29 -0.66 1.26
CA CYS A 80 -18.56 -1.55 2.39
C CYS A 80 -19.45 -0.90 3.47
N THR A 81 -19.39 0.42 3.63
CA THR A 81 -20.07 1.18 4.70
C THR A 81 -21.36 1.88 4.28
N TYR A 82 -21.89 1.63 3.08
CA TYR A 82 -23.16 2.22 2.65
C TYR A 82 -24.32 1.87 3.63
N PRO A 83 -25.15 2.85 4.08
CA PRO A 83 -25.29 4.26 3.63
C PRO A 83 -24.70 5.30 4.62
N VAL A 84 -23.44 5.18 5.03
CA VAL A 84 -22.77 6.19 5.89
C VAL A 84 -22.22 7.35 5.04
N SER A 85 -22.13 8.55 5.60
CA SER A 85 -21.54 9.72 4.94
C SER A 85 -20.07 9.50 4.57
N GLU A 86 -19.70 9.90 3.37
CA GLU A 86 -18.40 9.65 2.76
C GLU A 86 -17.23 10.26 3.56
N GLU A 87 -17.44 11.45 4.09
CA GLU A 87 -16.50 12.17 4.95
C GLU A 87 -16.21 11.40 6.25
N VAL A 88 -17.22 10.74 6.82
CA VAL A 88 -17.06 9.99 8.08
C VAL A 88 -16.33 8.68 7.81
N SER A 89 -16.64 7.97 6.73
CA SER A 89 -15.97 6.72 6.38
C SER A 89 -14.49 6.93 6.07
N THR A 90 -14.16 7.96 5.30
CA THR A 90 -12.75 8.32 5.02
C THR A 90 -12.03 8.79 6.27
N GLY A 91 -12.65 9.64 7.08
CA GLY A 91 -12.10 10.06 8.37
C GLY A 91 -11.76 8.88 9.27
N VAL A 92 -12.70 7.95 9.46
CA VAL A 92 -12.49 6.73 10.26
C VAL A 92 -11.37 5.86 9.67
N LEU A 93 -11.31 5.72 8.35
CA LEU A 93 -10.25 4.95 7.67
C LEU A 93 -8.85 5.54 7.97
N PHE A 94 -8.68 6.85 7.82
CA PHE A 94 -7.40 7.51 8.12
C PHE A 94 -7.07 7.47 9.61
N THR A 95 -8.06 7.69 10.50
CA THR A 95 -7.85 7.61 11.94
C THR A 95 -7.45 6.19 12.36
N ALA A 96 -8.11 5.16 11.85
CA ALA A 96 -7.74 3.76 12.11
C ALA A 96 -6.34 3.44 11.57
N GLY A 97 -6.01 3.91 10.37
CA GLY A 97 -4.68 3.75 9.77
C GLY A 97 -3.58 4.38 10.63
N ASN A 98 -3.79 5.61 11.12
CA ASN A 98 -2.84 6.27 12.00
C ASN A 98 -2.75 5.58 13.38
N LEU A 99 -3.87 5.12 13.93
CA LEU A 99 -3.89 4.44 15.23
C LEU A 99 -3.06 3.15 15.22
N VAL A 100 -3.04 2.42 14.09
CA VAL A 100 -2.21 1.23 13.90
C VAL A 100 -0.79 1.61 13.46
N GLY A 101 -0.64 2.59 12.59
CA GLY A 101 0.65 2.96 11.99
C GLY A 101 1.62 3.65 12.95
N ILE A 102 1.14 4.54 13.82
CA ILE A 102 1.96 5.28 14.78
C ILE A 102 2.72 4.33 15.73
N PRO A 103 2.07 3.40 16.47
CA PRO A 103 2.79 2.53 17.39
C PRO A 103 3.78 1.61 16.68
N ILE A 104 3.44 1.12 15.47
CA ILE A 104 4.36 0.31 14.65
C ILE A 104 5.60 1.12 14.27
N THR A 105 5.41 2.39 13.88
CA THR A 105 6.53 3.26 13.48
C THR A 105 7.43 3.57 14.68
N LEU A 106 6.85 3.84 15.86
CA LEU A 106 7.62 4.08 17.09
C LEU A 106 8.42 2.83 17.51
N PHE A 107 7.80 1.64 17.40
CA PHE A 107 8.49 0.38 17.67
C PHE A 107 9.65 0.15 16.69
N LEU A 108 9.45 0.43 15.41
CA LEU A 108 10.51 0.33 14.41
C LEU A 108 11.65 1.31 14.70
N GLN A 109 11.33 2.52 15.13
CA GLN A 109 12.32 3.54 15.49
C GLN A 109 13.20 3.10 16.66
N ASP A 110 12.61 2.51 17.71
CA ASP A 110 13.35 1.93 18.84
C ASP A 110 14.27 0.79 18.39
N LEU A 111 13.77 -0.06 17.49
CA LEU A 111 14.55 -1.16 16.91
C LEU A 111 15.75 -0.66 16.11
N ILE A 112 15.61 0.46 15.41
CA ILE A 112 16.70 1.11 14.67
C ILE A 112 17.72 1.74 15.63
N ASP A 113 17.26 2.38 16.71
CA ASP A 113 18.13 3.03 17.70
C ASP A 113 19.04 2.01 18.42
N GLN A 114 18.48 0.85 18.78
CA GLN A 114 19.24 -0.26 19.38
C GLN A 114 20.29 -0.88 18.44
N GLN A 115 20.15 -0.70 17.12
CA GLN A 115 21.06 -1.29 16.14
C GLN A 115 22.36 -0.50 15.94
N GLY A 116 22.48 0.73 16.47
CA GLY A 116 23.75 1.48 16.53
C GLY A 116 24.45 1.80 15.20
N GLY A 117 23.88 1.48 14.03
CA GLY A 117 24.49 1.76 12.73
C GLY A 117 23.84 1.06 11.53
N CYS A 118 24.13 1.59 10.34
CA CYS A 118 23.60 1.10 9.05
C CYS A 118 24.27 -0.21 8.63
N GLN A 119 23.62 -1.36 8.87
CA GLN A 119 23.96 -2.60 8.19
C GLN A 119 22.91 -2.89 7.12
N GLY A 120 23.32 -2.75 5.85
CA GLY A 120 22.50 -3.10 4.70
C GLY A 120 22.24 -4.61 4.66
N GLY A 121 20.97 -5.02 4.55
CA GLY A 121 20.54 -6.42 4.44
C GLY A 121 19.48 -6.83 5.46
N PHE A 122 19.56 -8.08 5.95
CA PHE A 122 18.68 -8.76 6.92
C PHE A 122 18.76 -8.19 8.36
N ALA A 123 18.84 -6.87 8.47
CA ALA A 123 18.78 -6.17 9.74
C ALA A 123 17.38 -6.39 10.37
N PRO A 124 17.27 -6.49 11.71
CA PRO A 124 15.99 -6.61 12.41
C PRO A 124 14.90 -5.64 11.92
N PRO A 125 15.19 -4.35 11.62
CA PRO A 125 14.18 -3.40 11.13
C PRO A 125 13.67 -3.72 9.73
N THR A 126 14.57 -4.06 8.79
CA THR A 126 14.18 -4.40 7.40
C THR A 126 13.47 -5.75 7.35
N LEU A 127 13.89 -6.72 8.16
CA LEU A 127 13.18 -7.99 8.31
C LEU A 127 11.76 -7.76 8.84
N PHE A 128 11.61 -6.95 9.89
CA PHE A 128 10.30 -6.63 10.46
C PHE A 128 9.38 -5.96 9.44
N LEU A 129 9.90 -5.03 8.63
CA LEU A 129 9.13 -4.41 7.54
C LEU A 129 8.69 -5.41 6.46
N VAL A 130 9.58 -6.32 6.04
CA VAL A 130 9.25 -7.37 5.06
C VAL A 130 8.21 -8.32 5.63
N LEU A 131 8.33 -8.72 6.89
CA LEU A 131 7.35 -9.59 7.57
C LEU A 131 6.00 -8.89 7.70
N LEU A 132 5.97 -7.61 8.08
CA LEU A 132 4.74 -6.84 8.17
C LEU A 132 4.08 -6.69 6.80
N ALA A 133 4.85 -6.37 5.75
CA ALA A 133 4.36 -6.29 4.39
C ALA A 133 3.83 -7.64 3.89
N ALA A 134 4.51 -8.74 4.23
CA ALA A 134 4.05 -10.09 3.91
C ALA A 134 2.75 -10.45 4.64
N LEU A 135 2.63 -10.10 5.94
CA LEU A 135 1.40 -10.28 6.70
C LEU A 135 0.23 -9.48 6.12
N CYS A 136 0.46 -8.22 5.72
CA CYS A 136 -0.53 -7.38 5.04
C CYS A 136 -0.93 -7.95 3.67
N ALA A 137 0.03 -8.44 2.88
CA ALA A 137 -0.30 -9.11 1.62
C ALA A 137 -1.10 -10.39 1.86
N LEU A 138 -0.73 -11.19 2.85
CA LEU A 138 -1.40 -12.46 3.16
C LEU A 138 -2.83 -12.24 3.67
N SER A 139 -3.04 -11.23 4.53
CA SER A 139 -4.38 -10.86 4.98
C SER A 139 -5.23 -10.32 3.84
N SER A 140 -4.66 -9.53 2.92
CA SER A 140 -5.35 -9.07 1.71
C SER A 140 -5.68 -10.20 0.72
N LEU A 141 -4.87 -11.26 0.66
CA LEU A 141 -5.19 -12.46 -0.13
C LEU A 141 -6.38 -13.24 0.46
N PHE A 142 -6.52 -13.25 1.78
CA PHE A 142 -7.66 -13.85 2.49
C PHE A 142 -8.88 -12.92 2.57
N TYR A 143 -8.72 -11.63 2.27
CA TYR A 143 -9.81 -10.66 2.31
C TYR A 143 -10.86 -10.99 1.23
N ARG A 144 -12.00 -11.50 1.69
CA ARG A 144 -13.23 -11.66 0.92
C ARG A 144 -14.19 -10.55 1.33
N GLY A 145 -13.86 -9.31 0.96
CA GLY A 145 -14.79 -8.19 1.13
C GLY A 145 -16.03 -8.43 0.26
N GLU A 146 -17.20 -8.44 0.88
CA GLU A 146 -18.49 -8.61 0.20
C GLU A 146 -19.02 -7.21 -0.19
N TYR A 147 -19.16 -6.96 -1.48
CA TYR A 147 -19.52 -5.64 -2.03
C TYR A 147 -21.02 -5.39 -1.94
N LYS A 148 -21.44 -4.60 -0.96
CA LYS A 148 -22.87 -4.30 -0.72
C LYS A 148 -23.47 -3.32 -1.73
N ARG A 149 -22.67 -2.42 -2.35
CA ARG A 149 -23.14 -1.51 -3.42
C ARG A 149 -23.37 -2.20 -4.77
N MET A 150 -22.42 -3.03 -5.25
CA MET A 150 -22.60 -3.83 -6.48
C MET A 150 -23.77 -4.82 -6.36
N ALA A 151 -23.99 -5.38 -5.16
CA ALA A 151 -25.14 -6.24 -4.87
C ALA A 151 -26.48 -5.47 -4.82
N ALA A 152 -26.47 -4.20 -4.40
CA ALA A 152 -27.65 -3.33 -4.41
C ALA A 152 -27.95 -2.75 -5.80
N GLU A 153 -26.94 -2.56 -6.65
CA GLU A 153 -27.10 -2.05 -8.02
C GLU A 153 -27.42 -3.15 -9.05
N GLY A 154 -27.45 -4.43 -8.65
CA GLY A 154 -27.95 -5.52 -9.50
C GLY A 154 -27.19 -5.70 -10.82
N VAL A 155 -25.93 -5.29 -10.90
CA VAL A 155 -25.12 -5.47 -12.11
C VAL A 155 -24.58 -6.89 -12.14
N SER A 156 -25.41 -7.81 -12.64
CA SER A 156 -24.96 -9.05 -13.26
C SER A 156 -24.22 -8.68 -14.54
N LYS A 157 -22.88 -8.75 -14.53
CA LYS A 157 -22.07 -9.06 -15.71
C LYS A 157 -20.85 -9.86 -15.30
#